data_AF-A0A2A2IMH0-F1
#
_entry.id   AF-A0A2A2IMH0-F1
#
_cell.length_a   1.000
_cell.length_b   1.000
_cell.length_c   1.000
_cell.angle_alpha   90.00
_cell.angle_beta   90.00
_cell.angle_gamma   90.00
#
_symmetry.space_group_name_H-M   'P 1'
#
loop_
_entity.id
_entity.type
_entity.pdbx_description
1 polymer ?
#
loop_
_entity_poly.entity_id
_entity_poly.type
_entity_poly.pdbx_seq_one_letter_code
_entity_poly.pdbx_strand_id
1 'polypeptide(L)'
;MTIDEVCERYCIPKSVLEEYEKLGLCSSVKCVMGQWQYDDMDVERLSLIMTLHDVGFTNEEVEAYMGLLLSGGDTRDARLKMLDKLRQQAVDEIHFHQKKLDWLDYLRYQIHQHKEKVL
;
A
#
# COMPACT_ATOMS: atom_id res chain seq x y z
N MET A 1 -9.35 -4.63 -22.39
CA MET A 1 -8.29 -5.62 -22.18
C MET A 1 -8.83 -6.70 -21.26
N THR A 2 -8.54 -7.97 -21.54
CA THR A 2 -8.95 -9.09 -20.66
C THR A 2 -8.09 -9.15 -19.41
N ILE A 3 -8.50 -9.92 -18.40
CA ILE A 3 -7.73 -10.13 -17.18
C ILE A 3 -6.31 -10.67 -17.48
N ASP A 4 -6.20 -11.62 -18.41
CA ASP A 4 -4.92 -12.22 -18.75
C ASP A 4 -4.01 -11.22 -19.48
N GLU A 5 -4.56 -10.38 -20.37
CA GLU A 5 -3.81 -9.30 -21.04
C GLU A 5 -3.28 -8.27 -20.03
N VAL A 6 -4.07 -7.91 -19.01
CA VAL A 6 -3.65 -6.95 -17.98
C VAL A 6 -2.56 -7.54 -17.10
N CYS A 7 -2.72 -8.80 -16.69
CA CYS A 7 -1.71 -9.53 -15.92
C CYS A 7 -0.39 -9.65 -16.69
N GLU A 8 -0.43 -10.00 -17.98
CA GLU A 8 0.77 -10.18 -18.80
C GLU A 8 1.46 -8.84 -19.12
N ARG A 9 0.68 -7.80 -19.42
CA ARG A 9 1.24 -6.52 -19.90
C ARG A 9 1.71 -5.61 -18.76
N TYR A 10 1.04 -5.65 -17.62
CA TYR A 10 1.29 -4.74 -16.49
C TYR A 10 1.76 -5.45 -15.23
N CYS A 11 1.95 -6.78 -15.27
CA CYS A 11 2.38 -7.60 -14.14
C CYS A 11 1.47 -7.46 -12.89
N ILE A 12 0.19 -7.14 -13.10
CA ILE A 12 -0.78 -6.99 -12.00
C ILE A 12 -1.21 -8.39 -11.53
N PRO A 13 -1.08 -8.73 -10.24
CA PRO A 13 -1.52 -10.02 -9.72
C PRO A 13 -3.03 -10.20 -9.83
N LYS A 14 -3.49 -11.42 -10.16
CA LYS A 14 -4.94 -11.75 -10.23
C LYS A 14 -5.69 -11.44 -8.93
N SER A 15 -5.05 -11.57 -7.78
CA SER A 15 -5.64 -11.22 -6.48
C SER A 15 -6.05 -9.76 -6.36
N VAL A 16 -5.28 -8.84 -6.96
CA VAL A 16 -5.57 -7.40 -6.97
C VAL A 16 -6.76 -7.10 -7.88
N LEU A 17 -6.88 -7.82 -9.00
CA LEU A 17 -8.01 -7.73 -9.91
C LEU A 17 -9.30 -8.23 -9.24
N GLU A 18 -9.25 -9.37 -8.56
CA GLU A 18 -10.40 -9.88 -7.79
C GLU A 18 -10.83 -8.94 -6.67
N GLU A 19 -9.87 -8.32 -5.98
CA GLU A 19 -10.16 -7.30 -4.97
C GLU A 19 -10.82 -6.08 -5.61
N TYR A 20 -10.27 -5.54 -6.70
CA TYR A 20 -10.87 -4.43 -7.43
C TYR A 20 -12.30 -4.71 -7.91
N GLU A 21 -12.57 -5.92 -8.37
CA GLU A 21 -13.93 -6.37 -8.73
C GLU A 21 -14.87 -6.42 -7.52
N LYS A 22 -14.40 -6.95 -6.38
CA LYS A 22 -15.17 -7.03 -5.12
C LYS A 22 -15.54 -5.67 -4.57
N LEU A 23 -14.68 -4.66 -4.75
CA LEU A 23 -14.96 -3.29 -4.33
C LEU A 23 -16.12 -2.65 -5.11
N GLY A 24 -16.59 -3.28 -6.20
CA GLY A 24 -17.74 -2.79 -6.98
C GLY A 24 -17.48 -1.45 -7.66
N LEU A 25 -16.20 -1.05 -7.77
CA LEU A 25 -15.76 0.26 -8.24
C LEU A 25 -15.84 0.41 -9.76
N CYS A 26 -16.19 -0.65 -10.47
CA CYS A 26 -16.36 -0.64 -11.90
C CYS A 26 -17.79 -0.26 -12.28
N SER A 27 -17.90 0.72 -13.17
CA SER A 27 -19.15 1.05 -13.83
C SER A 27 -19.72 -0.20 -14.48
N SER A 28 -20.95 -0.57 -14.12
CA SER A 28 -21.67 -1.82 -14.47
C SER A 28 -21.91 -2.07 -15.98
N VAL A 29 -21.26 -1.30 -16.85
CA VAL A 29 -21.43 -1.28 -18.32
C VAL A 29 -20.29 -2.03 -19.04
N LYS A 30 -19.25 -2.48 -18.34
CA LYS A 30 -18.02 -3.03 -18.95
C LYS A 30 -17.94 -4.57 -19.05
N CYS A 31 -19.05 -5.28 -18.90
CA CYS A 31 -19.11 -6.72 -19.16
C CYS A 31 -19.52 -7.00 -20.61
N VAL A 32 -18.59 -7.48 -21.44
CA VAL A 32 -18.88 -7.98 -22.78
C VAL A 32 -18.84 -9.50 -22.72
N MET A 33 -19.95 -10.17 -23.04
CA MET A 33 -20.08 -11.63 -23.03
C MET A 33 -19.72 -12.29 -21.68
N GLY A 34 -19.99 -11.61 -20.56
CA GLY A 34 -19.74 -12.14 -19.22
C GLY A 34 -18.27 -12.08 -18.76
N GLN A 35 -17.39 -11.45 -19.54
CA GLN A 35 -16.00 -11.21 -19.17
C GLN A 35 -15.76 -9.71 -18.93
N TRP A 36 -14.99 -9.42 -17.89
CA TRP A 36 -14.55 -8.07 -17.54
C TRP A 36 -13.58 -7.53 -18.59
N GLN A 37 -13.81 -6.28 -19.00
CA GLN A 37 -12.91 -5.55 -19.90
C GLN A 37 -12.36 -4.32 -19.17
N TYR A 38 -11.04 -4.29 -18.99
CA TYR A 38 -10.32 -3.17 -18.37
C TYR A 38 -9.87 -2.18 -19.45
N ASP A 39 -10.05 -0.89 -19.17
CA ASP A 39 -9.46 0.20 -19.94
C ASP A 39 -8.21 0.77 -19.25
N ASP A 40 -7.57 1.77 -19.87
CA ASP A 40 -6.36 2.38 -19.32
C ASP A 40 -6.61 3.04 -17.95
N MET A 41 -7.81 3.57 -17.69
CA MET A 41 -8.16 4.14 -16.39
C MET A 41 -8.28 3.06 -15.30
N ASP A 42 -8.79 1.88 -15.65
CA ASP A 42 -8.84 0.75 -14.73
C ASP A 42 -7.42 0.25 -14.40
N VAL A 43 -6.51 0.25 -15.37
CA VAL A 43 -5.09 -0.08 -15.13
C VAL A 43 -4.44 0.91 -14.17
N GLU A 44 -4.67 2.22 -14.35
CA GLU A 44 -4.17 3.25 -13.43
C GLU A 44 -4.70 3.04 -11.99
N ARG A 45 -5.98 2.70 -11.85
CA ARG A 45 -6.61 2.43 -10.53
C ARG A 45 -6.05 1.17 -9.88
N LEU A 46 -5.85 0.10 -10.65
CA LEU A 46 -5.22 -1.13 -10.17
C LEU A 46 -3.79 -0.87 -9.70
N SER A 47 -3.01 -0.09 -10.46
CA SER A 47 -1.66 0.31 -10.06
C SER A 47 -1.66 1.13 -8.76
N LEU A 48 -2.67 1.97 -8.55
CA LEU A 48 -2.83 2.72 -7.31
C LEU A 48 -3.17 1.81 -6.12
N ILE A 49 -4.06 0.84 -6.30
CA ILE A 49 -4.39 -0.16 -5.27
C ILE A 49 -3.13 -0.94 -4.86
N MET A 50 -2.33 -1.38 -5.83
CA MET A 50 -1.03 -2.02 -5.53
C MET A 50 -0.13 -1.10 -4.71
N THR A 51 0.00 0.16 -5.13
CA THR A 51 0.84 1.14 -4.42
C THR A 51 0.38 1.34 -2.99
N LEU A 52 -0.94 1.43 -2.74
CA LEU A 52 -1.49 1.60 -1.40
C LEU A 52 -1.17 0.39 -0.51
N HIS A 53 -1.32 -0.83 -1.02
CA HIS A 53 -0.92 -2.05 -0.32
C HIS A 53 0.59 -2.08 -0.04
N ASP A 54 1.41 -1.72 -1.03
CA ASP A 54 2.88 -1.72 -0.90
C ASP A 54 3.38 -0.73 0.16
N VAL A 55 2.69 0.40 0.34
CA VAL A 55 3.01 1.37 1.40
C VAL A 55 2.41 1.00 2.76
N GLY A 56 1.54 -0.02 2.82
CA GLY A 56 1.03 -0.59 4.06
C GLY A 56 -0.40 -0.20 4.44
N PHE A 57 -1.23 0.25 3.49
CA PHE A 57 -2.68 0.36 3.74
C PHE A 57 -3.28 -1.03 3.97
N THR A 58 -4.25 -1.14 4.88
CA THR A 58 -5.07 -2.35 4.98
C THR A 58 -6.11 -2.39 3.86
N ASN A 59 -6.69 -3.56 3.58
CA ASN A 59 -7.78 -3.69 2.62
C ASN A 59 -8.87 -2.64 2.87
N GLU A 60 -9.30 -2.47 4.13
CA GLU A 60 -10.34 -1.49 4.51
C GLU A 60 -9.94 -0.04 4.20
N GLU A 61 -8.67 0.32 4.42
CA GLU A 61 -8.16 1.65 4.10
C GLU A 61 -8.03 1.86 2.59
N VAL A 62 -7.69 0.81 1.82
CA VAL A 62 -7.73 0.84 0.35
C VAL A 62 -9.15 1.07 -0.16
N GLU A 63 -10.15 0.33 0.35
CA GLU A 63 -11.56 0.52 -0.04
C GLU A 63 -12.01 1.96 0.21
N ALA A 64 -11.68 2.49 1.40
CA ALA A 64 -12.02 3.85 1.79
C ALA A 64 -11.35 4.89 0.89
N TYR A 65 -10.06 4.71 0.58
CA TYR A 65 -9.33 5.61 -0.32
C TYR A 65 -9.94 5.61 -1.72
N MET A 66 -10.23 4.43 -2.26
CA MET A 66 -10.78 4.28 -3.60
C MET A 66 -12.22 4.78 -3.69
N GLY A 67 -13.04 4.57 -2.65
CA GLY A 67 -14.37 5.15 -2.55
C GLY A 67 -14.34 6.68 -2.60
N LEU A 68 -13.41 7.31 -1.88
CA LEU A 68 -13.19 8.77 -1.93
C LEU A 68 -12.75 9.23 -3.31
N LEU A 69 -11.83 8.52 -3.96
CA LEU A 69 -11.33 8.84 -5.30
C LEU A 69 -12.46 8.82 -6.34
N LEU A 70 -13.40 7.88 -6.21
CA LEU A 70 -14.45 7.64 -7.22
C LEU A 70 -15.77 8.36 -6.93
N SER A 71 -15.94 8.93 -5.73
CA SER A 71 -17.14 9.67 -5.31
C SER A 71 -17.44 10.96 -6.11
N GLY A 72 -16.51 11.42 -6.95
CA GLY A 72 -16.69 12.59 -7.82
C GLY A 72 -16.71 13.96 -7.11
N GLY A 73 -16.70 13.99 -5.77
CA GLY A 73 -16.58 15.21 -4.97
C GLY A 73 -15.13 15.63 -4.71
N ASP A 74 -14.93 16.82 -4.12
CA ASP A 74 -13.61 17.23 -3.64
C ASP A 74 -13.24 16.43 -2.37
N THR A 75 -12.57 15.31 -2.57
CA THR A 75 -12.09 14.42 -1.51
C THR A 75 -10.59 14.53 -1.28
N ARG A 76 -9.93 15.56 -1.84
CA ARG A 76 -8.48 15.70 -1.80
C ARG A 76 -7.95 15.74 -0.38
N ASP A 77 -8.57 16.54 0.48
CA ASP A 77 -8.16 16.69 1.88
C ASP A 77 -8.34 15.39 2.68
N ALA A 78 -9.41 14.63 2.42
CA ALA A 78 -9.65 13.35 3.09
C ALA A 78 -8.57 12.32 2.69
N ARG A 79 -8.25 12.23 1.39
CA ARG A 79 -7.20 11.34 0.89
C ARG A 79 -5.81 11.74 1.40
N LEU A 80 -5.51 13.03 1.48
CA LEU A 80 -4.25 13.52 2.07
C LEU A 80 -4.14 13.13 3.54
N LYS A 81 -5.21 13.29 4.33
CA LYS A 81 -5.22 12.88 5.75
C LYS A 81 -4.94 11.39 5.94
N MET A 82 -5.44 10.52 5.06
CA MET A 82 -5.15 9.09 5.12
C MET A 82 -3.65 8.81 4.87
N LEU A 83 -3.07 9.46 3.86
CA LEU A 83 -1.64 9.34 3.56
C LEU A 83 -0.77 9.90 4.69
N ASP A 84 -1.14 11.03 5.28
CA ASP A 84 -0.43 11.63 6.41
C ASP A 84 -0.46 10.74 7.65
N LYS A 85 -1.59 10.07 7.91
CA LYS A 85 -1.72 9.09 9.01
C LYS A 85 -0.74 7.93 8.83
N LEU A 86 -0.71 7.32 7.64
CA LEU A 86 0.22 6.22 7.35
C LEU A 86 1.68 6.70 7.46
N ARG A 87 1.99 7.88 6.92
CA ARG A 87 3.31 8.49 7.03
C ARG A 87 3.74 8.65 8.49
N GLN A 88 2.85 9.12 9.35
CA GLN A 88 3.17 9.28 10.77
C GLN A 88 3.43 7.93 11.44
N GLN A 89 2.64 6.89 11.14
CA GLN A 89 2.86 5.54 11.65
C GLN A 89 4.23 4.99 11.23
N ALA A 90 4.62 5.16 9.97
CA ALA A 90 5.93 4.74 9.48
C ALA A 90 7.08 5.48 10.18
N VAL A 91 6.92 6.79 10.43
CA VAL A 91 7.91 7.59 11.19
C VAL A 91 8.05 7.08 12.62
N ASP A 92 6.93 6.77 13.29
CA ASP A 92 6.94 6.24 14.65
C ASP A 92 7.63 4.86 14.70
N GLU A 93 7.41 4.01 13.70
CA GLU A 93 8.07 2.71 13.57
C GLU A 93 9.58 2.86 13.34
N ILE A 94 10.01 3.80 12.49
CA ILE A 94 11.43 4.13 12.29
C ILE A 94 12.07 4.55 13.61
N HIS A 95 11.43 5.45 14.36
CA HIS A 95 11.94 5.88 15.66
C HIS A 95 12.06 4.74 16.67
N PHE A 96 11.11 3.81 16.66
CA PHE A 96 11.17 2.62 17.48
C PHE A 96 12.35 1.71 17.11
N HIS A 97 12.60 1.49 15.82
CA HIS A 97 13.74 0.70 15.36
C HIS A 97 15.08 1.37 15.64
N GLN A 98 15.18 2.70 15.49
CA GLN A 98 16.36 3.47 15.88
C GLN A 98 16.71 3.26 17.36
N LYS A 99 15.72 3.37 18.26
CA LYS A 99 15.93 3.15 19.69
C LYS A 99 16.41 1.74 20.02
N LYS A 100 15.93 0.72 19.28
CA LYS A 100 16.42 -0.65 19.43
C LYS A 100 17.88 -0.78 19.03
N LEU A 101 18.29 -0.13 17.94
CA LEU A 101 19.68 -0.12 17.50
C LEU A 101 20.58 0.55 18.55
N ASP A 102 20.16 1.69 19.11
CA ASP A 102 20.91 2.38 20.17
C ASP A 102 21.17 1.48 21.38
N TRP A 103 20.16 0.70 21.79
CA TRP A 103 20.34 -0.27 22.89
C TRP A 103 21.30 -1.40 22.55
N LEU A 104 21.25 -1.92 21.32
CA LEU A 104 22.18 -2.96 20.87
C LEU A 104 23.62 -2.42 20.85
N ASP A 105 23.82 -1.22 20.33
CA ASP A 105 25.14 -0.59 20.26
C ASP A 105 25.68 -0.24 21.66
N TYR A 106 24.82 0.18 22.58
CA TYR A 106 25.19 0.35 23.97
C TYR A 106 25.67 -0.97 24.60
N LEU A 107 24.92 -2.07 24.42
CA LEU A 107 25.30 -3.37 24.96
C LEU A 107 26.63 -3.86 24.36
N ARG A 108 26.84 -3.67 23.05
CA ARG A 108 28.11 -4.00 22.37
C ARG A 108 29.26 -3.19 22.97
N TYR A 109 29.08 -1.88 23.14
CA TYR A 109 30.09 -1.01 23.73
C TYR A 109 30.49 -1.45 25.14
N GLN A 110 29.52 -1.78 26.00
CA GLN A 110 29.79 -2.27 27.35
C GLN A 110 30.66 -3.54 27.35
N ILE A 111 30.35 -4.49 26.46
CA ILE A 111 31.14 -5.74 26.34
C ILE A 111 32.57 -5.44 25.87
N HIS A 112 32.75 -4.53 24.91
CA HIS A 112 34.08 -4.15 24.43
C HIS A 112 34.91 -3.45 25.52
N GLN A 113 34.33 -2.51 26.28
CA GLN A 113 35.01 -1.83 27.38
C GLN A 113 35.43 -2.77 28.51
N HIS A 114 34.64 -3.80 28.80
CA HIS A 114 34.98 -4.80 29.81
C HIS A 114 36.16 -5.70 29.42
N LYS A 115 36.48 -5.84 28.12
CA LYS A 115 37.68 -6.54 27.65
C LYS A 115 38.98 -5.72 27.79
N GLU A 116 38.90 -4.40 27.75
CA GLU A 116 40.09 -3.53 27.79
C GLU A 116 40.60 -3.22 29.21
N LYS A 117 39.76 -3.41 30.25
CA LYS A 117 40.14 -3.19 31.66
C LYS A 117 40.78 -4.41 32.35
N VAL A 118 40.99 -5.51 31.62
CA VAL A 118 41.66 -6.71 32.13
C VAL A 118 43.00 -6.88 31.40
N LEU A 119 43.93 -5.96 31.68
CA LEU A 119 45.36 -6.02 31.37
C LEU A 119 46.08 -5.23 32.48
#